data_AF-N6Y4T4-F1
#
_entry.id   AF-N6Y4T4-F1
#
_cell.length_a   1.000
_cell.length_b   1.000
_cell.length_c   1.000
_cell.angle_alpha   90.00
_cell.angle_beta   90.00
_cell.angle_gamma   90.00
#
_symmetry.space_group_name_H-M   'P 1'
#
loop_
_entity.id
_entity.type
_entity.pdbx_description
1 polymer ?
#
loop_
_entity_poly.entity_id
_entity_poly.type
_entity_poly.pdbx_seq_one_letter_code
_entity_poly.pdbx_strand_id
1 'polypeptide(L)' 'MTAPLTAELRRCPTCNRWGGKRALEADGHTVRLDPDNSRGTCNEGPWHGSLRGPRNACGQWLRWIAIVAEV' A
#
# COMPACT_ATOMS: atom_id res chain seq x y z
N MET A 1 -1.88 1.96 -23.11
CA MET A 1 -1.85 0.93 -22.07
C MET A 1 -0.96 1.47 -20.95
N THR A 2 -1.55 2.00 -19.88
CA THR A 2 -0.77 2.52 -18.74
C THR A 2 -0.24 1.34 -17.95
N ALA A 3 1.08 1.28 -17.71
CA ALA A 3 1.66 0.22 -16.90
C ALA A 3 1.06 0.23 -15.49
N PRO A 4 0.78 -0.94 -14.89
CA PRO A 4 0.23 -1.02 -13.54
C PRO A 4 1.21 -0.42 -12.53
N LEU A 5 0.69 0.41 -11.62
CA LEU A 5 1.50 1.04 -10.59
C LEU A 5 1.66 0.08 -9.42
N THR A 6 2.89 -0.27 -9.08
CA THR A 6 3.19 -1.17 -7.95
C THR A 6 3.72 -0.40 -6.75
N ALA A 7 3.51 -0.94 -5.56
CA ALA A 7 4.04 -0.40 -4.32
C ALA A 7 5.03 -1.36 -3.67
N GLU A 8 6.16 -0.81 -3.23
CA GLU A 8 7.18 -1.55 -2.50
C GLU A 8 6.74 -1.85 -1.06
N LEU A 9 7.34 -2.87 -0.45
CA LEU A 9 7.21 -3.10 1.00
C LEU A 9 7.66 -1.86 1.79
N ARG A 10 7.12 -1.69 3.00
CA ARG A 10 7.37 -0.51 3.86
C ARG A 10 6.88 0.82 3.29
N ARG A 11 5.97 0.78 2.30
CA ARG A 11 5.23 1.95 1.79
C ARG A 11 3.79 1.93 2.28
N CYS A 12 3.12 3.07 2.21
CA CYS A 12 1.73 3.20 2.64
C CYS A 12 0.81 2.15 1.97
N PRO A 13 0.87 1.88 0.65
CA PRO A 13 -0.04 0.90 0.06
C PRO A 13 0.25 -0.56 0.40
N THR A 14 1.39 -0.87 1.00
CA THR A 14 1.68 -2.19 1.57
C THR A 14 1.40 -2.24 3.09
N CYS A 15 0.84 -1.16 3.67
CA CYS A 15 0.55 -1.05 5.09
C CYS A 15 -0.89 -1.49 5.44
N ASN A 16 -1.11 -2.24 6.51
CA ASN A 16 -2.44 -2.65 6.95
C ASN A 16 -3.39 -1.47 7.22
N ARG A 17 -2.82 -0.33 7.62
CA ARG A 17 -3.53 0.89 8.00
C ARG A 17 -3.95 1.78 6.82
N TRP A 18 -3.60 1.41 5.60
CA TRP A 18 -3.90 2.22 4.41
C TRP A 18 -5.26 1.83 3.80
N GLY A 19 -6.10 2.83 3.58
CA GLY A 19 -7.49 2.66 3.14
C GLY A 19 -7.75 2.87 1.65
N GLY A 20 -6.72 2.88 0.81
CA GLY A 20 -6.88 2.98 -0.65
C GLY A 20 -7.18 1.63 -1.31
N LYS A 21 -7.59 1.69 -2.58
CA LYS A 21 -7.77 0.47 -3.39
C LYS A 21 -6.41 -0.13 -3.73
N ARG A 22 -6.27 -1.43 -3.50
CA ARG A 22 -5.08 -2.23 -3.81
C ARG A 22 -5.46 -3.68 -4.07
N ALA A 23 -4.65 -4.34 -4.88
CA ALA A 23 -4.70 -5.78 -5.09
C ALA A 23 -3.35 -6.39 -4.80
N LEU A 24 -3.34 -7.62 -4.28
CA LEU A 24 -2.13 -8.42 -4.18
C LEU A 24 -2.00 -9.25 -5.45
N GLU A 25 -0.79 -9.30 -6.01
CA GLU A 25 -0.49 -10.15 -7.15
C GLU A 25 -0.37 -11.63 -6.75
N ALA A 26 -0.33 -12.50 -7.76
CA ALA A 26 -0.19 -13.96 -7.55
C ALA A 26 1.14 -14.36 -6.87
N ASP A 27 2.15 -13.50 -6.87
CA ASP A 27 3.41 -13.72 -6.17
C ASP A 27 3.31 -13.57 -4.64
N GLY A 28 2.18 -13.07 -4.13
CA GLY A 28 1.92 -12.87 -2.70
C GLY A 28 2.67 -11.70 -2.06
N HIS A 29 3.44 -10.92 -2.82
CA HIS A 29 4.32 -9.87 -2.30
C HIS A 29 4.13 -8.52 -3.01
N THR A 30 3.79 -8.54 -4.29
CA THR A 30 3.61 -7.34 -5.09
C THR A 30 2.20 -6.79 -4.88
N VAL A 31 2.13 -5.52 -4.49
CA VAL A 31 0.85 -4.80 -4.37
C VAL A 31 0.65 -3.90 -5.58
N ARG A 32 -0.41 -4.17 -6.34
CA ARG A 32 -0.85 -3.38 -7.50
C ARG A 32 -1.86 -2.33 -7.08
N LEU A 33 -1.72 -1.15 -7.68
CA LEU A 33 -2.59 0.00 -7.55
C LEU A 33 -3.18 0.37 -8.92
N ASP A 34 -4.37 0.94 -8.86
CA ASP A 34 -4.97 1.66 -9.98
C ASP A 34 -4.17 2.96 -10.22
N PRO A 35 -3.60 3.20 -11.41
CA PRO A 35 -2.88 4.44 -11.71
C PRO A 35 -3.73 5.70 -11.48
N ASP A 36 -5.03 5.64 -11.79
CA ASP A 36 -5.97 6.76 -11.66
C ASP A 36 -6.46 6.93 -10.22
N ASN A 37 -6.35 5.89 -9.39
CA ASN A 37 -6.74 5.90 -7.98
C ASN A 37 -5.65 5.31 -7.06
N SER A 38 -4.44 5.82 -7.23
CA SER A 38 -3.22 5.32 -6.56
C SER A 38 -3.00 5.85 -5.14
N ARG A 39 -3.98 6.58 -4.59
CA ARG A 39 -3.88 7.22 -3.27
C ARG A 39 -5.00 6.73 -2.37
N GLY A 40 -4.70 6.66 -1.08
CA GLY A 40 -5.63 6.23 -0.05
C GLY A 40 -5.34 6.91 1.27
N THR A 41 -6.35 7.02 2.12
CA THR A 41 -6.23 7.63 3.43
C THR A 41 -5.40 6.74 4.36
N CYS A 42 -4.55 7.34 5.19
CA CYS A 42 -3.96 6.65 6.33
C CYS A 42 -5.02 6.57 7.44
N ASN A 43 -5.54 5.38 7.71
CA ASN A 43 -6.61 5.19 8.69
C ASN A 43 -6.09 5.15 10.12
N GLU A 44 -4.80 4.89 10.31
CA GLU A 44 -4.17 4.81 11.63
C GLU A 44 -2.67 5.16 11.48
N GLY A 45 -2.06 5.77 12.51
CA GLY A 45 -0.65 6.19 12.50
C GLY A 45 -0.46 7.70 12.47
N PRO A 46 0.79 8.18 12.28
CA PRO A 46 1.14 9.59 12.47
C PRO A 46 0.57 10.55 11.41
N TRP A 47 0.08 10.01 10.30
CA TRP A 47 -0.57 10.78 9.22
C TRP A 47 -2.07 10.46 9.12
N HIS A 48 -2.71 10.07 10.22
CA HIS A 48 -4.14 9.75 10.26
C HIS A 48 -4.98 10.81 9.53
N GLY A 49 -5.88 10.37 8.66
CA GLY A 49 -6.73 11.23 7.84
C GLY A 49 -6.07 11.81 6.58
N SER A 50 -4.76 11.65 6.39
CA SER A 50 -4.05 12.18 5.22
C SER A 50 -4.04 11.22 4.03
N LEU A 51 -4.11 11.75 2.81
CA LEU A 51 -3.97 10.99 1.55
C LEU A 51 -2.51 10.62 1.26
N ARG A 52 -2.23 9.32 1.16
CA ARG A 52 -0.91 8.73 0.93
C ARG A 52 -0.92 7.85 -0.32
N GLY A 53 0.13 7.94 -1.15
CA GLY A 53 0.35 7.14 -2.34
C GLY A 53 1.55 6.18 -2.21
N PRO A 54 1.97 5.53 -3.31
CA PRO A 54 2.97 4.44 -3.32
C PRO A 54 4.37 4.83 -2.87
N ARG A 55 4.75 6.11 -3.00
CA ARG A 55 6.07 6.58 -2.54
C ARG A 55 6.06 7.06 -1.10
N ASN A 56 4.90 7.16 -0.46
CA ASN A 56 4.82 7.63 0.91
C ASN A 56 5.15 6.50 1.90
N ALA A 57 5.86 6.87 2.97
CA ALA A 57 6.08 6.04 4.14
C ALA A 57 5.81 6.88 5.41
N CYS A 58 5.50 6.23 6.53
CA CYS A 58 5.22 6.91 7.80
C CYS A 58 6.13 6.44 8.95
N GLY A 59 7.06 5.51 8.69
CA GLY A 59 7.92 4.90 9.71
C GLY A 59 7.20 3.87 10.60
N GLN A 60 5.88 3.99 10.81
CA GLN A 60 5.06 3.03 11.57
C GLN A 60 4.34 2.04 10.64
N TRP A 61 5.10 1.45 9.71
CA TRP A 61 4.55 0.50 8.77
C TRP A 61 4.17 -0.81 9.46
N LEU A 62 2.92 -1.23 9.28
CA LEU A 62 2.45 -2.56 9.65
C LEU A 62 2.17 -3.32 8.36
N ARG A 63 2.79 -4.49 8.17
CA ARG A 63 2.56 -5.29 6.97
C ARG A 63 1.07 -5.52 6.75
N TRP A 64 0.59 -5.26 5.54
CA TRP A 64 -0.78 -5.61 5.17
C TRP A 64 -0.97 -7.12 5.28
N ILE A 65 -2.02 -7.54 5.99
CA ILE A 65 -2.25 -8.96 6.34
C ILE A 65 -2.32 -9.89 5.12
N ALA A 66 -2.67 -9.38 3.93
CA ALA A 66 -2.71 -10.17 2.71
C ALA A 66 -1.31 -10.54 2.18
N ILE A 67 -0.28 -9.73 2.48
CA ILE A 67 1.10 -9.98 2.02
C ILE A 67 1.67 -11.17 2.79
N VAL A 68 2.17 -12.16 2.06
CA VAL A 68 2.76 -13.38 2.62
C VAL A 68 3.95 -13.03 3.52
N ALA A 69 4.05 -13.69 4.67
CA ALA A 69 5.24 -13.59 5.49
C ALA A 69 6.35 -14.45 4.88
N GLU A 70 7.55 -13.89 4.70
CA GLU A 70 8.73 -14.72 4.54
C GLU A 70 8.83 -15.64 5.77
N VAL A 71 8.95 -16.95 5.52
CA VAL A 71 9.05 -18.02 6.52
C VAL A 71 10.45 -18.07 7.11
#